data_AF-A0A0L8IEE8-F1
#
_entry.id   AF-A0A0L8IEE8-F1
#
_cell.length_a   1.000
_cell.length_b   1.000
_cell.length_c   1.000
_cell.angle_alpha   90.00
_cell.angle_beta   90.00
_cell.angle_gamma   90.00
#
_symmetry.space_group_name_H-M   'P 1'
#
loop_
_entity.id
_entity.type
_entity.pdbx_description
1 polymer ?
#
loop_
_entity_poly.entity_id
_entity_poly.type
_entity_poly.pdbx_seq_one_letter_code
_entity_poly.pdbx_strand_id
1 'polypeptide(L)'
;MSSHVSFIRPPGSPLASCHWLTGTPDPVFSIFKPFVFTDGANIGASTKSPNFGSEDPAKCIPRFRRRVDRSTPLFEEHERVYISCGTKGRESDKWLKEMNTLQGSIIRETEEFINDPEKLQLNKGTKKTLFRMAVHKEMVLYSKR
;
A
#
# COMPACT_ATOMS: atom_id res chain seq x y z
N MET A 1 10.95 5.40 8.80
CA MET A 1 11.18 5.81 7.39
C MET A 1 10.43 4.86 6.48
N SER A 2 9.61 5.33 5.52
CA SER A 2 9.00 4.45 4.52
C SER A 2 10.05 3.85 3.59
N SER A 3 9.80 2.65 3.05
CA SER A 3 10.70 1.98 2.11
C SER A 3 10.08 1.83 0.72
N HIS A 4 10.93 1.88 -0.31
CA HIS A 4 10.57 1.71 -1.72
C HIS A 4 11.60 0.84 -2.44
N VAL A 5 11.16 -0.11 -3.25
CA VAL A 5 12.01 -0.88 -4.17
C VAL A 5 11.35 -0.95 -5.55
N SER A 6 12.11 -0.70 -6.62
CA SER A 6 11.60 -0.84 -7.99
C SER A 6 12.29 -1.98 -8.71
N PHE A 7 11.51 -2.75 -9.45
CA PHE A 7 12.00 -3.71 -10.43
C PHE A 7 11.66 -3.20 -11.83
N ILE A 8 12.68 -2.72 -12.54
CA ILE A 8 12.53 -2.05 -13.84
C ILE A 8 12.92 -3.02 -14.95
N ARG A 9 12.01 -3.20 -15.91
CA ARG A 9 12.25 -3.98 -17.12
C ARG A 9 12.95 -3.14 -18.18
N PRO A 10 13.78 -3.77 -19.06
CA PRO A 10 14.41 -3.06 -20.15
C PRO A 10 13.36 -2.53 -21.16
N PRO A 11 13.69 -1.47 -21.91
CA PRO A 11 12.82 -0.96 -22.97
C PRO A 11 12.42 -2.07 -23.96
N GLY A 12 11.14 -2.11 -24.34
CA GLY A 12 10.61 -3.12 -25.26
C GLY A 12 10.29 -4.48 -24.63
N SER A 13 10.49 -4.65 -23.31
CA SER A 13 10.04 -5.85 -22.62
C SER A 13 8.52 -6.00 -22.71
N PRO A 14 7.99 -7.21 -23.00
CA PRO A 14 6.56 -7.46 -22.94
C PRO A 14 6.04 -7.57 -21.49
N LEU A 15 6.94 -7.58 -20.50
CA LEU A 15 6.63 -7.70 -19.08
C LEU A 15 6.58 -6.32 -18.42
N ALA A 16 5.77 -6.20 -17.36
CA ALA A 16 5.62 -4.94 -16.66
C ALA A 16 6.73 -4.69 -15.62
N SER A 17 7.13 -3.42 -15.47
CA SER A 17 7.91 -2.94 -14.32
C SER A 17 7.00 -2.84 -13.09
N CYS A 18 7.55 -3.13 -11.91
CA CYS A 18 6.80 -3.10 -10.65
C CYS A 18 7.53 -2.28 -9.59
N HIS A 19 6.78 -1.45 -8.87
CA HIS A 19 7.27 -0.57 -7.82
C HIS A 19 6.63 -0.97 -6.49
N TRP A 20 7.42 -1.20 -5.47
CA TRP A 20 6.97 -1.68 -4.17
C TRP A 20 7.08 -0.57 -3.13
N LEU A 21 5.99 -0.33 -2.40
CA LEU A 21 5.86 0.78 -1.45
C LEU A 21 5.29 0.28 -0.12
N THR A 22 5.85 0.68 1.02
CA THR A 22 5.25 0.34 2.33
C THR A 22 4.00 1.14 2.63
N GLY A 23 3.96 2.44 2.29
CA GLY A 23 2.80 3.29 2.56
C GLY A 23 2.55 3.60 4.04
N THR A 24 3.42 3.12 4.95
CA THR A 24 3.43 3.45 6.39
C THR A 24 4.88 3.64 6.90
N PRO A 25 5.09 4.26 8.08
CA PRO A 25 6.40 4.78 8.49
C PRO A 25 7.45 3.74 8.92
N ASP A 26 7.09 2.49 9.22
CA ASP A 26 8.03 1.43 9.63
C ASP A 26 7.96 0.22 8.67
N PRO A 27 9.00 -0.05 7.87
CA PRO A 27 9.00 -1.14 6.89
C PRO A 27 9.05 -2.52 7.53
N VAL A 28 9.52 -2.65 8.77
CA VAL A 28 9.53 -3.92 9.50
C VAL A 28 8.11 -4.32 9.89
N PHE A 29 7.27 -3.33 10.18
CA PHE A 29 5.88 -3.52 10.61
C PHE A 29 4.86 -3.15 9.51
N SER A 30 5.28 -3.16 8.25
CA SER A 30 4.46 -2.82 7.10
C SER A 30 4.51 -3.90 6.03
N ILE A 31 3.47 -3.95 5.20
CA ILE A 31 3.45 -4.74 3.97
C ILE A 31 3.87 -3.86 2.78
N PHE A 32 4.78 -4.37 1.95
CA PHE A 32 5.10 -3.76 0.66
C PHE A 32 3.97 -4.03 -0.33
N LYS A 33 3.44 -2.94 -0.88
CA LYS A 33 2.35 -2.92 -1.85
C LYS A 33 2.92 -2.77 -3.26
N PRO A 34 2.70 -3.76 -4.14
CA PRO A 34 3.14 -3.71 -5.52
C PRO A 34 2.29 -2.71 -6.33
N PHE A 35 2.96 -1.88 -7.11
CA PHE A 35 2.35 -0.89 -7.99
C PHE A 35 2.92 -1.05 -9.40
N VAL A 36 2.03 -1.30 -10.35
CA VAL A 36 2.34 -1.42 -11.77
C VAL A 36 1.65 -0.28 -12.49
N PHE A 37 2.39 0.44 -13.32
CA PHE A 37 1.83 1.51 -14.13
C PHE A 37 1.00 0.92 -15.28
N THR A 38 -0.32 0.94 -15.14
CA THR A 38 -1.27 0.49 -16.16
C THR A 38 -2.41 1.49 -16.33
N ASP A 39 -3.06 1.47 -17.48
CA ASP A 39 -4.31 2.21 -17.68
C ASP A 39 -5.36 1.77 -16.66
N GLY A 40 -6.02 2.74 -16.01
CA GLY A 40 -7.04 2.47 -15.00
C GLY A 40 -6.51 2.00 -13.64
N ALA A 41 -5.22 2.22 -13.34
CA ALA A 41 -4.67 1.98 -12.02
C ALA A 41 -5.50 2.68 -10.92
N ASN A 42 -5.85 1.93 -9.87
CA ASN A 42 -6.68 2.37 -8.76
C ASN A 42 -5.98 2.03 -7.44
N ILE A 43 -5.73 3.01 -6.59
CA ILE A 43 -5.01 2.85 -5.31
C ILE A 43 -5.93 2.54 -4.10
N GLY A 44 -7.25 2.52 -4.31
CA GLY A 44 -8.25 2.36 -3.25
C GLY A 44 -8.55 3.65 -2.47
N ALA A 45 -9.51 3.57 -1.54
CA ALA A 45 -9.88 4.71 -0.68
C ALA A 45 -9.05 4.75 0.62
N SER A 46 -8.61 3.59 1.14
CA SER A 46 -7.88 3.48 2.40
C SER A 46 -6.51 4.17 2.39
N THR A 47 -5.97 4.49 1.21
CA THR A 47 -4.70 5.19 1.03
C THR A 47 -4.87 6.67 0.63
N LYS A 48 -6.11 7.16 0.60
CA LYS A 48 -6.41 8.57 0.29
C LYS A 48 -6.54 9.36 1.58
N SER A 49 -5.86 10.49 1.65
CA SER A 49 -6.09 11.45 2.72
C SER A 49 -7.51 12.01 2.68
N PRO A 50 -8.05 12.45 3.82
CA PRO A 50 -9.31 13.19 3.90
C PRO A 50 -9.34 14.38 2.95
N ASN A 51 -10.49 14.62 2.32
CA ASN A 51 -10.70 15.73 1.41
C ASN A 51 -11.31 16.92 2.17
N PHE A 52 -10.56 18.03 2.26
CA PHE A 52 -11.00 19.26 2.92
C PHE A 52 -11.68 20.26 1.97
N GLY A 53 -11.95 19.87 0.72
CA GLY A 53 -12.71 20.70 -0.22
C GLY A 53 -12.03 22.04 -0.50
N SER A 54 -12.81 23.13 -0.48
CA SER A 54 -12.34 24.52 -0.60
C SER A 54 -11.67 25.04 0.67
N GLU A 55 -11.94 24.42 1.82
CA GLU A 55 -11.37 24.79 3.10
C GLU A 55 -9.99 24.20 3.33
N ASP A 56 -9.48 23.36 2.42
CA ASP A 56 -8.14 22.78 2.55
C ASP A 56 -7.12 23.90 2.79
N PRO A 57 -6.31 23.85 3.86
CA PRO A 57 -5.33 24.89 4.16
C PRO A 57 -4.36 25.18 3.00
N ALA A 58 -4.13 24.23 2.10
CA ALA A 58 -3.33 24.42 0.90
C ALA A 58 -4.01 25.31 -0.17
N LYS A 59 -5.34 25.41 -0.13
CA LYS A 59 -6.17 26.18 -1.07
C LYS A 59 -6.59 27.55 -0.53
N CYS A 60 -6.64 27.74 0.79
CA CYS A 60 -6.94 29.03 1.40
C CYS A 60 -5.74 30.00 1.36
N ILE A 61 -5.99 31.32 1.35
CA ILE A 61 -4.96 32.36 1.47
C ILE A 61 -5.12 33.08 2.82
N PRO A 62 -4.04 33.22 3.63
CA PRO A 62 -2.70 32.67 3.42
C PRO A 62 -2.66 31.14 3.57
N ARG A 63 -1.82 30.48 2.75
CA ARG A 63 -1.70 29.00 2.72
C ARG A 63 -1.15 28.46 4.04
N PHE A 64 -1.63 27.27 4.41
CA PHE A 64 -1.17 26.48 5.57
C PHE A 64 -1.28 27.19 6.93
N ARG A 65 -2.14 28.21 7.07
CA ARG A 65 -2.36 28.93 8.34
C ARG A 65 -2.86 28.02 9.48
N ARG A 66 -3.59 26.96 9.14
CA ARG A 66 -4.05 25.92 10.07
C ARG A 66 -3.53 24.56 9.63
N ARG A 67 -3.27 23.68 10.59
CA ARG A 67 -2.97 22.27 10.32
C ARG A 67 -4.27 21.47 10.29
N VAL A 68 -4.29 20.45 9.45
CA VAL A 68 -5.36 19.45 9.37
C VAL A 68 -4.73 18.08 9.45
N ASP A 69 -5.44 17.13 10.03
CA ASP A 69 -5.01 15.74 10.05
C ASP A 69 -5.21 15.12 8.66
N ARG A 70 -4.12 14.65 8.05
CA ARG A 70 -4.14 14.03 6.71
C ARG A 70 -3.96 12.52 6.77
N SER A 71 -4.05 11.94 7.96
CA SER A 71 -3.96 10.51 8.20
C SER A 71 -4.92 9.75 7.28
N THR A 72 -4.39 8.73 6.64
CA THR A 72 -5.21 7.84 5.78
C THR A 72 -5.79 6.72 6.64
N PRO A 73 -6.93 6.12 6.26
CA PRO A 73 -7.47 4.98 7.01
C PRO A 73 -6.48 3.84 7.20
N LEU A 74 -5.63 3.58 6.20
CA LEU A 74 -4.56 2.58 6.33
C LEU A 74 -3.53 2.96 7.40
N PHE A 75 -3.14 4.24 7.45
CA PHE A 75 -2.18 4.71 8.43
C PHE A 75 -2.74 4.65 9.86
N GLU A 76 -4.00 5.03 10.05
CA GLU A 76 -4.67 4.98 11.35
C GLU A 76 -4.74 3.54 11.89
N GLU A 77 -5.13 2.57 11.04
CA GLU A 77 -5.14 1.16 11.44
C GLU A 77 -3.74 0.61 11.69
N HIS A 78 -2.76 1.00 10.88
CA HIS A 78 -1.36 0.63 11.11
C HIS A 78 -0.87 1.15 12.46
N GLU A 79 -1.11 2.42 12.77
CA GLU A 79 -0.70 3.03 14.03
C GLU A 79 -1.38 2.35 15.23
N ARG A 80 -2.68 2.08 15.14
CA ARG A 80 -3.42 1.33 16.17
C ARG A 80 -2.79 -0.02 16.46
N VAL A 81 -2.54 -0.82 15.42
CA VAL A 81 -1.96 -2.17 15.56
C VAL A 81 -0.52 -2.11 16.04
N TYR A 82 0.26 -1.16 15.54
CA TYR A 82 1.64 -0.95 15.95
C TYR A 82 1.74 -0.63 17.45
N ILE A 83 0.85 0.23 17.97
CA ILE A 83 0.77 0.55 19.39
C ILE A 83 0.30 -0.68 20.20
N SER A 84 -0.71 -1.42 19.73
CA SER A 84 -1.27 -2.55 20.49
C SER A 84 -0.35 -3.77 20.56
N CYS A 85 0.33 -4.10 19.46
CA CYS A 85 1.23 -5.26 19.40
C CYS A 85 2.61 -4.95 20.00
N GLY A 86 2.95 -3.67 20.12
CA GLY A 86 4.29 -3.23 20.49
C GLY A 86 5.35 -3.62 19.46
N THR A 87 6.60 -3.36 19.80
CA THR A 87 7.75 -3.60 18.89
C THR A 87 8.63 -4.77 19.33
N LYS A 88 8.33 -5.40 20.48
CA LYS A 88 9.13 -6.47 21.09
C LYS A 88 8.26 -7.44 21.86
N GLY A 89 8.71 -8.69 21.94
CA GLY A 89 8.06 -9.76 22.70
C GLY A 89 7.13 -10.63 21.84
N ARG A 90 6.52 -11.63 22.49
CA ARG A 90 5.81 -12.72 21.80
C ARG A 90 4.69 -12.27 20.86
N GLU A 91 3.93 -11.24 21.24
CA GLU A 91 2.85 -10.71 20.39
C GLU A 91 3.39 -10.00 19.15
N SER A 92 4.46 -9.21 19.31
CA SER A 92 5.18 -8.59 18.18
C SER A 92 5.78 -9.66 17.25
N ASP A 93 6.38 -10.72 17.79
CA ASP A 93 6.96 -11.80 16.98
C ASP A 93 5.90 -12.57 16.19
N LYS A 94 4.76 -12.88 16.83
CA LYS A 94 3.61 -13.51 16.19
C LYS A 94 3.05 -12.61 15.08
N TRP A 95 2.94 -11.31 15.35
CA TRP A 95 2.51 -10.31 14.38
C TRP A 95 3.43 -10.24 13.16
N LEU A 96 4.75 -10.16 13.37
CA LEU A 96 5.74 -10.17 12.30
C LEU A 96 5.65 -11.44 11.45
N LYS A 97 5.40 -12.60 12.06
CA LYS A 97 5.21 -13.87 11.33
C LYS A 97 3.97 -13.84 10.43
N GLU A 98 2.86 -13.30 10.90
CA GLU A 98 1.64 -13.14 10.09
C GLU A 98 1.85 -12.14 8.94
N MET A 99 2.51 -11.01 9.20
CA MET A 99 2.87 -10.04 8.14
C MET A 99 3.79 -10.65 7.09
N ASN A 100 4.83 -11.39 7.49
CA ASN A 100 5.74 -12.05 6.56
C ASN A 100 5.03 -13.11 5.71
N THR A 101 4.08 -13.83 6.30
CA THR A 101 3.24 -14.80 5.57
C THR A 101 2.37 -14.08 4.53
N LEU A 102 1.75 -12.96 4.91
CA LEU A 102 0.97 -12.13 3.99
C LEU A 102 1.85 -11.55 2.87
N GLN A 103 3.02 -10.99 3.20
CA GLN A 103 3.99 -10.45 2.26
C GLN A 103 4.41 -11.49 1.22
N GLY A 104 4.70 -12.72 1.64
CA GLY A 104 5.02 -13.83 0.73
C GLY A 104 3.89 -14.13 -0.26
N SER A 105 2.63 -14.09 0.19
CA SER A 105 1.48 -14.29 -0.70
C SER A 105 1.34 -13.16 -1.74
N ILE A 106 1.61 -11.92 -1.34
CA ILE A 106 1.54 -10.74 -2.23
C ILE A 106 2.67 -10.79 -3.26
N ILE A 107 3.88 -11.21 -2.86
CA ILE A 107 5.01 -11.41 -3.77
C ILE A 107 4.65 -12.43 -4.84
N ARG A 108 4.18 -13.62 -4.44
CA ARG A 108 3.79 -14.68 -5.38
C ARG A 108 2.70 -14.21 -6.36
N GLU A 109 1.64 -13.59 -5.86
CA GLU A 109 0.57 -13.05 -6.72
C GLU A 109 1.07 -11.96 -7.67
N THR A 110 2.03 -11.15 -7.23
CA THR A 110 2.64 -10.13 -8.09
C THR A 110 3.50 -10.76 -9.17
N GLU A 111 4.32 -11.74 -8.83
CA GLU A 111 5.16 -12.47 -9.80
C GLU A 111 4.31 -13.18 -10.86
N GLU A 112 3.23 -13.85 -10.44
CA GLU A 112 2.26 -14.47 -11.34
C GLU A 112 1.59 -13.46 -12.27
N PHE A 113 1.44 -12.20 -11.85
CA PHE A 113 0.83 -11.14 -12.62
C PHE A 113 1.82 -10.45 -13.57
N ILE A 114 3.01 -10.06 -13.10
CA ILE A 114 3.96 -9.28 -13.88
C ILE A 114 4.71 -10.10 -14.94
N ASN A 115 4.72 -11.42 -14.79
CA ASN A 115 5.34 -12.35 -15.74
C ASN A 115 4.34 -12.92 -16.77
N ASP A 116 3.07 -12.51 -16.72
CA ASP A 116 2.00 -12.97 -17.61
C ASP A 116 1.40 -11.78 -18.40
N PRO A 117 1.81 -11.59 -19.68
CA PRO A 117 1.33 -10.49 -20.52
C PRO A 117 -0.18 -10.48 -20.75
N GLU A 118 -0.84 -11.64 -20.75
CA GLU A 118 -2.28 -11.73 -20.98
C GLU A 118 -3.06 -11.27 -19.75
N LYS A 119 -2.63 -11.66 -18.54
CA LYS A 119 -3.21 -11.16 -17.28
C LYS A 119 -3.05 -9.65 -17.11
N LEU A 120 -1.92 -9.10 -17.57
CA LEU A 120 -1.70 -7.65 -17.62
C LEU A 120 -2.72 -6.93 -18.52
N GLN A 121 -3.07 -7.52 -19.66
CA GLN A 121 -4.06 -6.97 -20.60
C GLN A 121 -5.51 -7.14 -20.11
N LEU A 122 -5.86 -8.30 -19.55
CA LEU A 122 -7.18 -8.59 -18.97
C LEU A 122 -7.56 -7.65 -17.82
N ASN A 123 -6.56 -7.06 -17.14
CA ASN A 123 -6.79 -6.10 -16.07
C ASN A 123 -7.02 -4.65 -16.55
N LYS A 124 -6.96 -4.37 -17.86
CA LYS A 124 -7.42 -3.10 -18.44
C LYS A 124 -8.94 -2.99 -18.26
N GLY A 125 -9.37 -2.45 -17.11
CA GLY A 125 -10.78 -2.13 -16.82
C GLY A 125 -11.39 -2.73 -15.55
N THR A 126 -10.73 -3.70 -14.90
CA THR A 126 -11.31 -4.44 -13.75
C THR A 126 -11.23 -3.72 -12.40
N LYS A 127 -10.59 -2.54 -12.31
CA LYS A 127 -10.34 -1.77 -11.06
C LYS A 127 -9.64 -2.57 -9.94
N LYS A 128 -9.15 -3.79 -10.22
CA LYS A 128 -8.42 -4.67 -9.32
C LYS A 128 -6.93 -4.54 -9.61
N THR A 129 -6.29 -3.56 -8.97
CA THR A 129 -4.83 -3.45 -9.01
C THR A 129 -4.22 -4.29 -7.90
N LEU A 130 -3.00 -4.79 -8.15
CA LEU A 130 -2.20 -5.46 -7.12
C LEU A 130 -2.04 -4.58 -5.88
N PHE A 131 -1.87 -3.27 -6.07
CA PHE A 131 -1.74 -2.29 -4.98
C PHE A 131 -2.99 -2.29 -4.08
N ARG A 132 -4.17 -2.14 -4.67
CA ARG A 132 -5.43 -2.10 -3.92
C ARG A 132 -5.70 -3.44 -3.22
N MET A 133 -5.35 -4.55 -3.85
CA MET A 133 -5.47 -5.88 -3.24
C MET A 133 -4.56 -6.04 -2.03
N ALA A 134 -3.28 -5.63 -2.15
CA ALA A 134 -2.34 -5.66 -1.04
C ALA A 134 -2.82 -4.80 0.14
N VAL A 135 -3.27 -3.58 -0.13
CA VAL A 135 -3.86 -2.71 0.90
C VAL A 135 -5.07 -3.36 1.56
N HIS A 136 -5.98 -3.95 0.78
CA HIS A 136 -7.16 -4.60 1.35
C HIS A 136 -6.80 -5.78 2.25
N LYS A 137 -5.87 -6.64 1.82
CA LYS A 137 -5.42 -7.78 2.63
C LYS A 137 -4.73 -7.34 3.92
N GLU A 138 -3.94 -6.28 3.87
CA GLU A 138 -3.31 -5.69 5.05
C GLU A 138 -4.36 -5.12 6.02
N MET A 139 -5.37 -4.40 5.52
CA MET A 139 -6.49 -3.93 6.35
C MET A 139 -7.26 -5.08 7.01
N VAL A 140 -7.50 -6.18 6.27
CA VAL A 140 -8.13 -7.41 6.82
C VAL A 140 -7.24 -8.08 7.87
N LEU A 141 -5.92 -7.94 7.75
CA LEU A 141 -5.00 -8.44 8.75
C LEU A 141 -5.03 -7.54 10.01
N TYR A 142 -5.05 -6.22 9.85
CA TYR A 142 -5.17 -5.25 10.95
C TYR A 142 -6.47 -5.39 11.74
N SER A 143 -7.59 -5.69 11.07
CA SER A 143 -8.89 -5.85 11.74
C SER A 143 -8.98 -7.09 12.65
N LYS A 144 -7.98 -7.97 12.65
CA LYS A 144 -7.91 -9.15 13.54
C LYS A 144 -7.21 -8.84 14.87
N ARG A 145 -6.84 -7.59 15.10
CA ARG A 145 -6.10 -7.11 16.26
C ARG A 145 -6.95 -6.15 17.08
#